data_AF-A0A4Q5QKK0-F1
#
_entry.id   AF-A0A4Q5QKK0-F1
#
_cell.length_a   1.000
_cell.length_b   1.000
_cell.length_c   1.000
_cell.angle_alpha   90.00
_cell.angle_beta   90.00
_cell.angle_gamma   90.00
#
_symmetry.space_group_name_H-M   'P 1'
#
loop_
_entity.id
_entity.type
_entity.pdbx_description
1 polymer ?
#
loop_
_entity_poly.entity_id
_entity_poly.type
_entity_poly.pdbx_seq_one_letter_code
_entity_poly.pdbx_strand_id
1 'polypeptide(L)'
;RLGVVDASERPPTFGVPAGLVVGIMAGGDGAIRQAVEGAEDNAAQAWLDLQQFNAGPNDVLVGIAASGRTPYVLGGLQAARAAGLATGCVVCNADSGVAAACEFPVEVVTGPEFVTGSTRLKAGTAQKLVLNMLTTATFIRLGRVKGNKMVDMQLSNEKLVDRGQRMLMDELGLAQPEAAALLRQHGSVRAVLLARQG
;
A
#
# COMPACT_ATOMS: atom_id res chain seq x y z
N ARG A 1 -6.85 9.23 1.60
CA ARG A 1 -6.56 9.19 0.14
C ARG A 1 -5.27 8.46 -0.20
N LEU A 2 -4.09 8.88 0.27
CA LEU A 2 -2.82 8.25 -0.13
C LEU A 2 -2.74 6.74 0.15
N GLY A 3 -3.35 6.26 1.24
CA GLY A 3 -3.48 4.82 1.49
C GLY A 3 -4.26 4.07 0.41
N VAL A 4 -5.32 4.67 -0.15
CA VAL A 4 -6.10 4.11 -1.27
C VAL A 4 -5.25 4.04 -2.54
N VAL A 5 -4.50 5.11 -2.84
CA VAL A 5 -3.60 5.15 -4.00
C VAL A 5 -2.57 4.03 -3.90
N ASP A 6 -1.90 3.92 -2.76
CA ASP A 6 -0.89 2.90 -2.51
C ASP A 6 -1.50 1.47 -2.61
N ALA A 7 -2.62 1.21 -1.95
CA ALA A 7 -3.32 -0.07 -2.02
C ALA A 7 -3.72 -0.47 -3.45
N SER A 8 -4.24 0.46 -4.24
CA SER A 8 -4.71 0.20 -5.61
C SER A 8 -3.64 -0.29 -6.57
N GLU A 9 -2.37 0.04 -6.29
CA GLU A 9 -1.24 -0.34 -7.13
C GLU A 9 -0.70 -1.74 -6.81
N ARG A 10 -1.15 -2.39 -5.72
CA ARG A 10 -0.61 -3.69 -5.29
C ARG A 10 -0.98 -4.84 -6.23
N PRO A 11 -2.25 -5.01 -6.66
CA PRO A 11 -2.61 -6.08 -7.58
C PRO A 11 -1.86 -6.05 -8.91
N PRO A 12 -1.80 -4.92 -9.65
CA PRO A 12 -1.10 -4.91 -10.94
C PRO A 12 0.42 -5.04 -10.81
N THR A 13 1.01 -4.58 -9.70
CA THR A 13 2.47 -4.56 -9.49
C THR A 13 3.01 -5.91 -9.02
N PHE A 14 2.34 -6.53 -8.03
CA PHE A 14 2.83 -7.73 -7.34
C PHE A 14 1.97 -8.98 -7.56
N GLY A 15 0.93 -8.88 -8.41
CA GLY A 15 0.09 -10.03 -8.75
C GLY A 15 -0.75 -10.55 -7.60
N VAL A 16 -1.07 -9.69 -6.62
CA VAL A 16 -1.79 -10.06 -5.41
C VAL A 16 -3.29 -9.73 -5.51
N PRO A 17 -4.17 -10.41 -4.74
CA PRO A 17 -5.59 -10.07 -4.69
C PRO A 17 -5.84 -8.64 -4.20
N ALA A 18 -6.89 -7.99 -4.71
CA ALA A 18 -7.27 -6.62 -4.33
C ALA A 18 -7.61 -6.43 -2.84
N GLY A 19 -8.00 -7.51 -2.15
CA GLY A 19 -8.28 -7.49 -0.71
C GLY A 19 -7.06 -7.67 0.20
N LEU A 20 -5.86 -7.90 -0.34
CA LEU A 20 -4.66 -8.14 0.49
C LEU A 20 -4.11 -6.86 1.13
N VAL A 21 -4.22 -5.73 0.43
CA VAL A 21 -3.85 -4.40 0.95
C VAL A 21 -5.03 -3.50 0.67
N VAL A 22 -5.64 -2.97 1.73
CA VAL A 22 -6.88 -2.20 1.65
C VAL A 22 -6.63 -0.79 2.13
N GLY A 23 -7.05 0.19 1.33
CA GLY A 23 -7.05 1.60 1.73
C GLY A 23 -8.44 2.01 2.21
N ILE A 24 -8.56 2.39 3.48
CA ILE A 24 -9.80 2.92 4.07
C ILE A 24 -9.61 4.42 4.33
N MET A 25 -10.68 5.19 4.25
CA MET A 25 -10.65 6.61 4.60
C MET A 25 -11.95 7.09 5.26
N ALA A 26 -11.80 8.03 6.18
CA ALA A 26 -12.92 8.74 6.77
C ALA A 26 -13.83 9.34 5.68
N GLY A 27 -15.14 9.12 5.82
CA GLY A 27 -16.15 9.55 4.85
C GLY A 27 -16.36 8.61 3.66
N GLY A 28 -15.66 7.46 3.62
CA GLY A 28 -15.87 6.41 2.61
C GLY A 28 -15.44 6.78 1.19
N ASP A 29 -15.91 6.01 0.20
CA ASP A 29 -15.48 6.14 -1.20
C ASP A 29 -15.79 7.51 -1.82
N GLY A 30 -16.91 8.13 -1.44
CA GLY A 30 -17.24 9.50 -1.89
C GLY A 30 -16.16 10.51 -1.52
N ALA A 31 -15.48 10.29 -0.38
CA ALA A 31 -14.45 11.18 0.12
C ALA A 31 -13.17 11.20 -0.76
N ILE A 32 -13.04 10.25 -1.71
CA ILE A 32 -11.92 10.21 -2.65
C ILE A 32 -11.89 11.50 -3.49
N ARG A 33 -13.04 11.94 -4.01
CA ARG A 33 -13.13 13.08 -4.95
C ARG A 33 -13.54 14.38 -4.28
N GLN A 34 -14.33 14.32 -3.22
CA GLN A 34 -14.83 15.49 -2.50
C GLN A 34 -14.52 15.34 -1.01
N ALA A 35 -14.22 16.42 -0.29
CA ALA A 35 -14.06 16.31 1.16
C ALA A 35 -15.42 16.11 1.82
N VAL A 36 -15.47 15.29 2.87
CA VAL A 36 -16.66 15.13 3.71
C VAL A 36 -16.37 15.82 5.04
N GLU A 37 -17.08 16.90 5.32
CA GLU A 37 -16.88 17.69 6.55
C GLU A 37 -17.18 16.85 7.80
N GLY A 38 -16.35 17.00 8.83
CA GLY A 38 -16.50 16.32 10.13
C GLY A 38 -16.22 14.82 10.14
N ALA A 39 -15.98 14.18 8.99
CA ALA A 39 -15.71 12.75 8.93
C ALA A 39 -14.45 12.35 9.72
N GLU A 40 -13.44 13.21 9.76
CA GLU A 40 -12.17 12.96 10.45
C GLU A 40 -12.26 13.09 11.98
N ASP A 41 -13.33 13.71 12.49
CA ASP A 41 -13.53 13.98 13.92
C ASP A 41 -14.25 12.83 14.65
N ASN A 42 -14.78 11.84 13.90
CA ASN A 42 -15.45 10.68 14.49
C ASN A 42 -14.45 9.57 14.85
N ALA A 43 -14.10 9.47 16.14
CA ALA A 43 -13.15 8.47 16.65
C ALA A 43 -13.63 7.02 16.55
N ALA A 44 -14.93 6.76 16.58
CA ALA A 44 -15.47 5.40 16.54
C ALA A 44 -15.58 4.85 15.10
N GLN A 45 -15.70 5.73 14.11
CA GLN A 45 -16.03 5.34 12.73
C GLN A 45 -14.96 4.45 12.09
N ALA A 46 -13.68 4.69 12.36
CA ALA A 46 -12.61 3.88 11.77
C ALA A 46 -12.73 2.39 12.12
N TRP A 47 -13.13 2.07 13.36
CA TRP A 47 -13.33 0.69 13.76
C TRP A 47 -14.53 0.04 13.07
N LEU A 48 -15.63 0.78 12.92
CA LEU A 48 -16.80 0.32 12.16
C LEU A 48 -16.47 0.07 10.69
N ASP A 49 -15.64 0.93 10.09
CA ASP A 49 -15.20 0.77 8.71
C ASP A 49 -14.29 -0.47 8.57
N LEU A 50 -13.39 -0.71 9.53
CA LEU A 50 -12.51 -1.89 9.56
C LEU A 50 -13.29 -3.20 9.71
N GLN A 51 -14.37 -3.21 10.49
CA GLN A 51 -15.20 -4.40 10.68
C GLN A 51 -15.85 -4.90 9.39
N GLN A 52 -16.11 -4.02 8.42
CA GLN A 52 -16.64 -4.41 7.10
C GLN A 52 -15.67 -5.32 6.32
N PHE A 53 -14.39 -5.30 6.67
CA PHE A 53 -13.34 -6.13 6.08
C PHE A 53 -12.98 -7.34 6.95
N ASN A 54 -13.73 -7.60 8.03
CA ASN A 54 -13.44 -8.65 9.01
C ASN A 54 -12.03 -8.54 9.61
N ALA A 55 -11.55 -7.32 9.84
CA ALA A 55 -10.21 -7.07 10.38
C ALA A 55 -10.02 -7.77 11.73
N GLY A 56 -8.91 -8.50 11.88
CA GLY A 56 -8.63 -9.31 13.06
C GLY A 56 -7.13 -9.47 13.35
N PRO A 57 -6.74 -10.28 14.34
CA PRO A 57 -5.36 -10.35 14.84
C PRO A 57 -4.27 -10.75 13.83
N ASN A 58 -4.66 -11.28 12.67
CA ASN A 58 -3.74 -11.62 11.58
C ASN A 58 -3.48 -10.45 10.62
N ASP A 59 -4.14 -9.32 10.84
CA ASP A 59 -4.03 -8.11 10.02
C ASP A 59 -3.14 -7.07 10.72
N VAL A 60 -2.63 -6.14 9.91
CA VAL A 60 -1.86 -4.98 10.36
C VAL A 60 -2.60 -3.71 9.99
N LEU A 61 -2.86 -2.84 10.97
CA LEU A 61 -3.44 -1.52 10.72
C LEU A 61 -2.35 -0.45 10.69
N VAL A 62 -2.32 0.36 9.62
CA VAL A 62 -1.43 1.53 9.50
C VAL A 62 -2.25 2.81 9.49
N GLY A 63 -2.19 3.59 10.58
CA GLY A 63 -2.86 4.87 10.69
C GLY A 63 -2.08 5.99 9.99
N ILE A 64 -2.74 6.82 9.18
CA ILE A 64 -2.07 7.89 8.42
C ILE A 64 -2.69 9.24 8.78
N ALA A 65 -1.95 10.08 9.50
CA ALA A 65 -2.40 11.41 9.91
C ALA A 65 -1.21 12.37 10.00
N ALA A 66 -1.11 13.35 9.09
CA ALA A 66 0.01 14.29 9.09
C ALA A 66 0.12 15.05 10.43
N SER A 67 -1.04 15.45 10.98
CA SER A 67 -1.14 16.16 12.26
C SER A 67 -0.78 15.30 13.47
N GLY A 68 -0.85 13.97 13.35
CA GLY A 68 -0.68 13.02 14.44
C GLY A 68 -1.76 13.08 15.53
N ARG A 69 -2.89 13.75 15.28
CA ARG A 69 -3.97 13.93 16.28
C ARG A 69 -5.39 13.71 15.74
N THR A 70 -5.53 13.25 14.50
CA THR A 70 -6.84 13.07 13.86
C THR A 70 -7.68 12.01 14.60
N PRO A 71 -8.86 12.37 15.17
CA PRO A 71 -9.65 11.46 16.01
C PRO A 71 -10.02 10.13 15.33
N TYR A 72 -10.44 10.16 14.06
CA TYR A 72 -10.75 8.94 13.29
C TYR A 72 -9.58 7.95 13.29
N VAL A 73 -8.36 8.43 13.03
CA VAL A 73 -7.15 7.58 12.98
C VAL A 73 -6.77 7.09 14.38
N LEU A 74 -6.81 7.99 15.37
CA LEU A 74 -6.46 7.67 16.75
C LEU A 74 -7.39 6.59 17.34
N GLY A 75 -8.70 6.78 17.22
CA GLY A 75 -9.69 5.84 17.72
C GLY A 75 -9.64 4.49 16.99
N GLY A 76 -9.40 4.51 15.67
CA GLY A 76 -9.17 3.29 14.89
C GLY A 76 -7.96 2.47 15.37
N LEU A 77 -6.83 3.14 15.64
CA LEU A 77 -5.62 2.47 16.16
C LEU A 77 -5.84 1.90 17.55
N GLN A 78 -6.48 2.65 18.44
CA GLN A 78 -6.78 2.19 19.81
C GLN A 78 -7.69 0.96 19.80
N ALA A 79 -8.77 0.99 18.99
CA ALA A 79 -9.70 -0.13 18.86
C ALA A 79 -9.04 -1.37 18.23
N ALA A 80 -8.26 -1.18 17.16
CA ALA A 80 -7.53 -2.25 16.50
C ALA A 80 -6.52 -2.92 17.44
N ARG A 81 -5.76 -2.13 18.20
CA ARG A 81 -4.81 -2.64 19.19
C ARG A 81 -5.53 -3.40 20.32
N ALA A 82 -6.65 -2.89 20.81
CA ALA A 82 -7.48 -3.58 21.80
C ALA A 82 -8.04 -4.91 21.27
N ALA A 83 -8.31 -5.00 19.96
CA ALA A 83 -8.72 -6.22 19.27
C ALA A 83 -7.55 -7.16 18.89
N GLY A 84 -6.30 -6.81 19.24
CA GLY A 84 -5.13 -7.66 19.04
C GLY A 84 -4.45 -7.53 17.67
N LEU A 85 -4.78 -6.49 16.88
CA LEU A 85 -4.08 -6.21 15.63
C LEU A 85 -2.71 -5.61 15.90
N ALA A 86 -1.73 -5.96 15.08
CA ALA A 86 -0.50 -5.19 14.99
C ALA A 86 -0.81 -3.80 14.43
N THR A 87 -0.22 -2.76 15.03
CA THR A 87 -0.55 -1.36 14.67
C THR A 87 0.71 -0.56 14.39
N GLY A 88 0.69 0.21 13.31
CA GLY A 88 1.70 1.21 13.00
C GLY A 88 1.07 2.53 12.57
N CYS A 89 1.88 3.56 12.39
CA CYS A 89 1.38 4.83 11.87
C CYS A 89 2.40 5.58 11.01
N VAL A 90 1.92 6.55 10.23
CA VAL A 90 2.74 7.53 9.54
C VAL A 90 2.23 8.94 9.88
N VAL A 91 3.05 9.69 10.62
CA VAL A 91 2.75 11.04 11.11
C VAL A 91 3.88 12.00 10.77
N CYS A 92 3.62 13.31 10.81
CA CYS A 92 4.62 14.34 10.50
C CYS A 92 4.93 15.29 11.66
N ASN A 93 4.41 15.00 12.84
CA ASN A 93 4.77 15.64 14.11
C ASN A 93 5.35 14.58 15.04
N ALA A 94 6.45 14.93 15.72
CA ALA A 94 7.06 14.08 16.73
C ALA A 94 6.16 13.97 17.97
N ASP A 95 6.30 12.86 18.70
CA ASP A 95 5.62 12.60 19.98
C ASP A 95 4.10 12.78 19.92
N SER A 96 3.52 12.40 18.78
CA SER A 96 2.10 12.65 18.53
C SER A 96 1.18 11.62 19.21
N GLY A 97 -0.08 12.00 19.46
CA GLY A 97 -1.06 11.07 20.06
C GLY A 97 -1.30 9.82 19.22
N VAL A 98 -1.27 9.94 17.89
CA VAL A 98 -1.36 8.81 16.96
C VAL A 98 -0.13 7.91 17.06
N ALA A 99 1.07 8.47 17.20
CA ALA A 99 2.28 7.68 17.36
C ALA A 99 2.27 6.89 18.67
N ALA A 100 1.86 7.52 19.77
CA ALA A 100 1.74 6.87 21.08
C ALA A 100 0.67 5.75 21.11
N ALA A 101 -0.32 5.80 20.22
CA ALA A 101 -1.40 4.82 20.17
C ALA A 101 -1.04 3.50 19.46
N CYS A 102 0.05 3.45 18.69
CA CYS A 102 0.45 2.28 17.91
C CYS A 102 1.75 1.62 18.42
N GLU A 103 2.08 0.44 17.90
CA GLU A 103 3.28 -0.32 18.25
C GLU A 103 4.50 0.10 17.41
N PHE A 104 4.28 0.39 16.13
CA PHE A 104 5.35 0.73 15.18
C PHE A 104 5.15 2.14 14.58
N PRO A 105 5.48 3.21 15.34
CA PRO A 105 5.33 4.58 14.84
C PRO A 105 6.41 4.93 13.81
N VAL A 106 6.01 5.56 12.70
CA VAL A 106 6.89 6.21 11.72
C VAL A 106 6.63 7.71 11.75
N GLU A 107 7.53 8.44 12.40
CA GLU A 107 7.45 9.90 12.53
C GLU A 107 8.40 10.57 11.53
N VAL A 108 7.83 11.19 10.48
CA VAL A 108 8.60 11.91 9.46
C VAL A 108 8.40 13.40 9.64
N VAL A 109 9.23 14.02 10.48
CA VAL A 109 9.15 15.46 10.77
C VAL A 109 9.59 16.27 9.55
N THR A 110 8.61 16.80 8.80
CA THR A 110 8.84 17.56 7.56
C THR A 110 9.02 19.06 7.79
N GLY A 111 8.79 19.54 9.02
CA GLY A 111 8.79 20.96 9.39
C GLY A 111 7.60 21.74 8.82
N PRO A 112 7.53 23.07 9.06
CA PRO A 112 6.40 23.90 8.62
C PRO A 112 6.17 23.86 7.11
N GLU A 113 4.91 23.77 6.68
CA GLU A 113 4.54 23.77 5.27
C GLU A 113 4.72 25.16 4.63
N PHE A 114 4.98 25.20 3.31
CA PHE A 114 5.13 26.46 2.59
C PHE A 114 3.86 27.31 2.65
N VAL A 115 2.69 26.66 2.51
CA VAL A 115 1.39 27.24 2.86
C VAL A 115 1.04 26.71 4.24
N THR A 116 0.97 27.60 5.23
CA THR A 116 0.71 27.23 6.63
C THR A 116 -0.48 26.29 6.76
N GLY A 117 -0.26 25.11 7.35
CA GLY A 117 -1.29 24.09 7.56
C GLY A 117 -1.62 23.23 6.32
N SER A 118 -1.08 23.52 5.15
CA SER A 118 -1.34 22.75 3.92
C SER A 118 -0.52 21.46 3.87
N THR A 119 -0.82 20.52 4.75
CA THR A 119 -0.11 19.24 4.90
C THR A 119 -0.24 18.30 3.71
N ARG A 120 -1.07 18.62 2.71
CA ARG A 120 -1.09 17.92 1.42
C ARG A 120 0.22 18.04 0.63
N LEU A 121 1.12 18.94 1.04
CA LEU A 121 2.40 19.23 0.38
C LEU A 121 3.52 18.30 0.89
N LYS A 122 4.40 18.77 1.78
CA LYS A 122 5.57 17.97 2.21
C LYS A 122 5.14 16.74 3.01
N ALA A 123 4.22 16.90 3.97
CA ALA A 123 3.73 15.80 4.77
C ALA A 123 3.04 14.72 3.90
N GLY A 124 2.18 15.14 2.96
CA GLY A 124 1.57 14.21 1.99
C GLY A 124 2.60 13.50 1.10
N THR A 125 3.64 14.21 0.68
CA THR A 125 4.73 13.60 -0.11
C THR A 125 5.52 12.58 0.71
N ALA A 126 5.87 12.92 1.95
CA ALA A 126 6.52 12.00 2.88
C ALA A 126 5.68 10.75 3.13
N GLN A 127 4.38 10.90 3.38
CA GLN A 127 3.45 9.79 3.56
C GLN A 127 3.42 8.88 2.32
N LYS A 128 3.38 9.43 1.11
CA LYS A 128 3.44 8.63 -0.12
C LYS A 128 4.71 7.78 -0.17
N LEU A 129 5.87 8.38 0.11
CA LEU A 129 7.16 7.68 0.06
C LEU A 129 7.22 6.56 1.11
N VAL A 130 6.78 6.82 2.34
CA VAL A 130 6.74 5.81 3.40
C VAL A 130 5.81 4.65 3.05
N LEU A 131 4.61 4.93 2.54
CA LEU A 131 3.66 3.88 2.14
C LEU A 131 4.22 3.01 1.01
N ASN A 132 4.84 3.64 0.00
CA ASN A 132 5.51 2.92 -1.08
C ASN A 132 6.64 2.04 -0.56
N MET A 133 7.44 2.53 0.41
CA MET A 133 8.51 1.74 1.03
C MET A 133 7.94 0.56 1.81
N LEU A 134 6.92 0.79 2.65
CA LEU A 134 6.31 -0.24 3.50
C LEU A 134 5.81 -1.41 2.67
N THR A 135 5.01 -1.14 1.65
CA THR A 135 4.44 -2.18 0.80
C THR A 135 5.47 -2.81 -0.13
N THR A 136 6.33 -2.02 -0.79
CA THR A 136 7.34 -2.56 -1.71
C THR A 136 8.35 -3.44 -0.98
N ALA A 137 8.87 -2.99 0.18
CA ALA A 137 9.77 -3.79 0.99
C ALA A 137 9.10 -5.09 1.46
N THR A 138 7.82 -5.03 1.86
CA THR A 138 7.06 -6.22 2.24
C THR A 138 6.95 -7.22 1.08
N PHE A 139 6.56 -6.76 -0.12
CA PHE A 139 6.41 -7.67 -1.27
C PHE A 139 7.74 -8.18 -1.81
N ILE A 140 8.84 -7.43 -1.68
CA ILE A 140 10.19 -7.94 -1.91
C ILE A 140 10.48 -9.09 -0.95
N ARG A 141 10.22 -8.93 0.35
CA ARG A 141 10.45 -9.97 1.36
C ARG A 141 9.55 -11.20 1.19
N LEU A 142 8.33 -11.01 0.67
CA LEU A 142 7.42 -12.09 0.28
C LEU A 142 7.81 -12.74 -1.07
N GLY A 143 8.96 -12.36 -1.64
CA GLY A 143 9.51 -12.96 -2.84
C GLY A 143 8.80 -12.57 -4.12
N ARG A 144 7.93 -11.55 -4.13
CA ARG A 144 7.18 -11.08 -5.33
C ARG A 144 8.04 -10.33 -6.35
N VAL A 145 9.30 -10.08 -6.00
CA VAL A 145 10.30 -9.42 -6.83
C VAL A 145 11.52 -10.32 -6.94
N LYS A 146 12.07 -10.49 -8.15
CA LYS A 146 13.32 -11.23 -8.39
C LYS A 146 14.39 -10.22 -8.82
N GLY A 147 15.44 -10.06 -8.01
CA GLY A 147 16.39 -8.95 -8.20
C GLY A 147 15.66 -7.61 -8.10
N ASN A 148 15.52 -6.92 -9.22
CA ASN A 148 14.74 -5.67 -9.35
C ASN A 148 13.54 -5.81 -10.32
N LYS A 149 13.16 -7.04 -10.68
CA LYS A 149 12.12 -7.33 -11.69
C LYS A 149 10.78 -7.71 -11.04
N MET A 150 9.69 -7.09 -11.50
CA MET A 150 8.31 -7.40 -11.12
C MET A 150 7.82 -8.67 -11.83
N VAL A 151 8.28 -9.84 -11.37
CA VAL A 151 8.00 -11.13 -12.01
C VAL A 151 6.55 -11.61 -11.86
N ASP A 152 5.79 -10.98 -10.95
CA ASP A 152 4.37 -11.26 -10.69
C ASP A 152 3.43 -10.17 -11.23
N MET A 153 3.91 -9.23 -12.04
CA MET A 153 3.02 -8.18 -12.57
C MET A 153 1.87 -8.76 -13.39
N GLN A 154 0.69 -8.16 -13.28
CA GLN A 154 -0.46 -8.56 -14.09
C GLN A 154 -0.31 -8.04 -15.52
N LEU A 155 -0.41 -8.93 -16.50
CA LEU A 155 -0.26 -8.62 -17.92
C LEU A 155 -1.56 -8.03 -18.50
N SER A 156 -2.03 -6.91 -17.95
CA SER A 156 -3.34 -6.33 -18.25
C SER A 156 -3.40 -5.43 -19.49
N ASN A 157 -2.25 -5.10 -20.08
CA ASN A 157 -2.15 -4.27 -21.28
C ASN A 157 -0.88 -4.58 -22.07
N GLU A 158 -0.83 -4.14 -23.32
CA GLU A 158 0.27 -4.40 -24.25
C GLU A 158 1.64 -3.98 -23.70
N LYS A 159 1.73 -2.83 -23.01
CA LYS A 159 2.98 -2.36 -22.38
C LYS A 159 3.47 -3.33 -21.30
N LEU A 160 2.58 -3.91 -20.50
CA LEU A 160 2.95 -4.89 -19.47
C LEU A 160 3.30 -6.25 -20.08
N VAL A 161 2.63 -6.65 -21.16
CA VAL A 161 2.96 -7.84 -21.95
C VAL A 161 4.37 -7.72 -22.54
N ASP A 162 4.68 -6.61 -23.21
CA ASP A 162 5.99 -6.33 -23.80
C ASP A 162 7.09 -6.26 -22.73
N ARG A 163 6.82 -5.60 -21.59
CA ARG A 163 7.74 -5.64 -20.44
C ARG A 163 8.02 -7.07 -19.97
N GLY A 164 6.99 -7.93 -19.92
CA GLY A 164 7.14 -9.33 -19.52
C GLY A 164 7.98 -10.12 -20.51
N GLN A 165 7.78 -9.91 -21.82
CA GLN A 165 8.58 -10.53 -22.87
C GLN A 165 10.05 -10.13 -22.76
N ARG A 166 10.35 -8.83 -22.59
CA ARG A 166 11.73 -8.34 -22.39
C ARG A 166 12.39 -8.95 -21.17
N MET A 167 11.67 -9.06 -20.05
CA MET A 167 12.20 -9.72 -18.85
C MET A 167 12.62 -11.18 -19.13
N LEU A 168 11.81 -11.93 -19.90
CA LEU A 168 12.14 -13.30 -20.27
C LEU A 168 13.29 -13.39 -21.26
N MET A 169 13.34 -12.49 -22.25
CA MET A 169 14.47 -12.39 -23.17
C MET A 169 15.78 -12.18 -22.41
N ASP A 170 15.79 -11.23 -21.47
CA ASP A 170 16.97 -10.90 -20.67
C ASP A 170 17.39 -12.04 -19.72
N GLU A 171 16.42 -12.71 -19.08
CA GLU A 171 16.71 -13.77 -18.09
C GLU A 171 17.08 -15.11 -18.72
N LEU A 172 16.53 -15.43 -19.90
CA LEU A 172 16.63 -16.75 -20.51
C LEU A 172 17.40 -16.74 -21.85
N GLY A 173 17.82 -15.57 -22.34
CA GLY A 173 18.55 -15.43 -23.60
C GLY A 173 17.70 -15.76 -24.84
N LEU A 174 16.38 -15.57 -24.76
CA LEU A 174 15.44 -15.97 -25.81
C LEU A 174 15.21 -14.85 -26.84
N ALA A 175 14.83 -15.24 -28.06
CA ALA A 175 14.26 -14.31 -29.01
C ALA A 175 12.83 -13.89 -28.61
N GLN A 176 12.41 -12.68 -29.00
CA GLN A 176 11.09 -12.15 -28.66
C GLN A 176 9.92 -13.09 -29.02
N PRO A 177 9.89 -13.77 -30.19
CA PRO A 177 8.78 -14.67 -30.52
C PRO A 177 8.64 -15.84 -29.55
N GLU A 178 9.76 -16.38 -29.06
CA GLU A 178 9.77 -17.47 -28.08
C GLU A 178 9.32 -16.98 -26.70
N ALA A 179 9.84 -15.83 -26.25
CA ALA A 179 9.41 -15.19 -25.01
C ALA A 179 7.89 -14.89 -25.03
N ALA A 180 7.37 -14.40 -26.16
CA ALA A 180 5.95 -14.13 -26.35
C ALA A 180 5.09 -15.41 -26.35
N ALA A 181 5.60 -16.51 -26.88
CA ALA A 181 4.91 -17.80 -26.84
C ALA A 181 4.83 -18.34 -25.40
N LEU A 182 5.96 -18.35 -24.67
CA LEU A 182 6.02 -18.81 -23.27
C LEU A 182 5.14 -17.97 -22.35
N LEU A 183 5.19 -16.63 -22.50
CA LEU A 183 4.39 -15.75 -21.66
C LEU A 183 2.89 -15.95 -21.89
N ARG A 184 2.46 -16.22 -23.13
CA ARG A 184 1.07 -16.60 -23.44
C ARG A 184 0.69 -17.96 -22.87
N GLN A 185 1.60 -18.93 -22.90
CA GLN A 185 1.36 -20.28 -22.38
C GLN A 185 1.22 -20.32 -20.86
N HIS A 186 2.06 -19.57 -20.14
CA HIS A 186 2.16 -19.64 -18.68
C HIS A 186 1.49 -18.48 -17.94
N GLY A 187 1.10 -17.41 -18.65
CA GLY A 187 0.32 -16.28 -18.12
C GLY A 187 1.08 -15.30 -17.21
N SER A 188 2.29 -15.62 -16.75
CA SER A 188 3.13 -14.73 -15.95
C SER A 188 4.62 -15.00 -16.16
N VAL A 189 5.46 -14.00 -15.88
CA VAL A 189 6.93 -14.14 -15.96
C VAL A 189 7.42 -15.18 -14.95
N ARG A 190 6.91 -15.16 -13.70
CA ARG A 190 7.25 -16.17 -12.69
C ARG A 190 6.96 -17.59 -13.16
N ALA A 191 5.77 -17.84 -13.71
CA ALA A 191 5.39 -19.19 -14.12
C ALA A 191 6.30 -19.73 -15.23
N VAL A 192 6.73 -18.89 -16.17
CA VAL A 192 7.74 -19.27 -17.18
C VAL A 192 9.09 -19.61 -16.53
N LEU A 193 9.56 -18.75 -15.62
CA LEU A 193 10.84 -18.96 -14.94
C LEU A 193 10.86 -20.25 -14.12
N LEU A 194 9.77 -20.58 -13.43
CA LEU A 194 9.66 -21.83 -12.67
C LEU A 194 9.61 -23.06 -13.59
N ALA A 195 8.88 -22.98 -14.71
CA ALA A 195 8.76 -24.09 -15.65
C ALA A 195 10.07 -24.44 -16.39
N ARG A 196 11.03 -23.51 -16.45
CA ARG A 196 12.36 -23.71 -17.06
C ARG A 196 13.45 -24.11 -16.05
N GLN A 197 13.16 -24.04 -14.74
CA GLN A 197 14.08 -24.41 -13.66
C GLN A 197 13.91 -25.86 -13.18
N GLY A 198 12.83 -26.54 -13.61
CA GLY A 198 12.64 -27.99 -13.45
C GLY A 198 12.90 -28.73 -14.75
#